data_AF-O96796-F1
#
_entry.id   AF-O96796-F1
#
_cell.length_a   1.000
_cell.length_b   1.000
_cell.length_c   1.000
_cell.angle_alpha   90.00
_cell.angle_beta   90.00
_cell.angle_gamma   90.00
#
_symmetry.space_group_name_H-M   'P 1'
#
loop_
_entity.id
_entity.type
_entity.pdbx_description
1 polymer ?
#
loop_
_entity_poly.entity_id
_entity_poly.type
_entity_poly.pdbx_seq_one_letter_code
_entity_poly.pdbx_strand_id
1 'polypeptide(L)'
;AEYMTHAPLGSLNSVGGVATEINSVNYVSPRSWLCCSHFFLGFFFLIGHWWHSGRARAAAAGFEKGINRANEPVLSMRPID
;
A
#
# COMPACT_ATOMS: atom_id res chain seq x y z
N ALA A 1 -28.33 0.39 23.59
CA ALA A 1 -28.59 1.47 22.62
C ALA A 1 -27.29 2.13 22.14
N GLU A 2 -26.41 2.54 23.04
CA GLU A 2 -25.19 3.31 22.73
C GLU A 2 -24.29 2.73 21.61
N TYR A 3 -23.92 1.46 21.65
CA TYR A 3 -23.05 0.88 20.59
C TYR A 3 -23.72 0.84 19.21
N MET A 4 -25.05 0.63 19.17
CA MET A 4 -25.82 0.61 17.93
C MET A 4 -25.86 2.00 17.29
N THR A 5 -25.99 3.06 18.10
CA THR A 5 -26.04 4.44 17.62
C THR A 5 -24.66 5.06 17.37
N HIS A 6 -23.57 4.37 17.72
CA HIS A 6 -22.19 4.77 17.46
C HIS A 6 -21.46 3.73 16.59
N ALA A 7 -22.17 3.18 15.59
CA ALA A 7 -21.57 2.29 14.61
C ALA A 7 -20.41 3.00 13.89
N PRO A 8 -19.35 2.28 13.47
CA PRO A 8 -18.15 2.86 12.86
C PRO A 8 -18.35 3.24 11.38
N LEU A 9 -19.40 4.00 11.09
CA LEU A 9 -19.81 4.48 9.78
C LEU A 9 -19.81 6.01 9.78
N GLY A 10 -19.21 6.61 8.76
CA GLY A 10 -19.23 8.06 8.57
C GLY A 10 -18.42 8.49 7.34
N SER A 11 -18.60 9.74 6.93
CA SER A 11 -17.93 10.34 5.77
C SER A 11 -16.57 10.94 6.13
N LEU A 12 -15.78 11.27 5.10
CA LEU A 12 -14.46 11.89 5.26
C LEU A 12 -14.51 13.25 5.99
N ASN A 13 -15.57 14.04 5.75
CA ASN A 13 -15.80 15.32 6.45
C ASN A 13 -16.50 15.15 7.81
N SER A 14 -16.47 13.94 8.37
CA SER A 14 -16.95 13.57 9.70
C SER A 14 -18.47 13.60 9.92
N VAL A 15 -19.28 13.44 8.89
CA VAL A 15 -20.72 13.19 9.06
C VAL A 15 -20.92 11.71 9.45
N GLY A 16 -21.44 11.45 10.64
CA GLY A 16 -21.69 10.11 11.15
C GLY A 16 -22.98 9.49 10.60
N GLY A 17 -22.97 8.18 10.39
CA GLY A 17 -24.12 7.44 9.85
C GLY A 17 -23.82 6.79 8.50
N VAL A 18 -24.88 6.37 7.81
CA VAL A 18 -24.77 5.73 6.48
C VAL A 18 -24.44 6.76 5.40
N ALA A 19 -24.04 6.30 4.21
CA ALA A 19 -23.61 7.18 3.12
C ALA A 19 -24.69 8.18 2.64
N THR A 20 -25.97 7.91 2.92
CA THR A 20 -27.11 8.79 2.58
C THR A 20 -27.62 9.62 3.77
N GLU A 21 -26.91 9.61 4.90
CA GLU A 21 -27.30 10.35 6.09
C GLU A 21 -27.15 11.87 5.87
N ILE A 22 -28.09 12.65 6.41
CA ILE A 22 -28.02 14.11 6.33
C ILE A 22 -26.92 14.65 7.26
N ASN A 23 -26.38 15.82 6.96
CA ASN A 23 -25.39 16.47 7.80
C ASN A 23 -26.00 16.90 9.15
N SER A 24 -25.78 16.10 10.20
CA SER A 24 -26.40 16.28 11.52
C SER A 24 -25.49 15.90 12.68
N VAL A 25 -24.77 14.78 12.59
CA VAL A 25 -23.90 14.27 13.65
C VAL A 25 -22.44 14.32 13.21
N ASN A 26 -21.58 14.99 13.98
CA ASN A 26 -20.14 15.03 13.73
C ASN A 26 -19.45 13.85 14.45
N TYR A 27 -19.31 12.73 13.77
CA TYR A 27 -18.74 11.50 14.34
C TYR A 27 -18.13 10.58 13.27
N VAL A 28 -16.90 10.13 13.51
CA VAL A 28 -16.29 8.97 12.85
C VAL A 28 -15.54 8.20 13.92
N SER A 29 -15.76 6.88 13.98
CA SER A 29 -15.13 6.04 14.99
C SER A 29 -13.59 6.07 14.87
N PRO A 30 -12.84 6.18 15.98
CA PRO A 30 -11.39 5.99 15.98
C PRO A 30 -10.94 4.66 15.36
N ARG A 31 -11.80 3.62 15.42
CA ARG A 31 -11.55 2.33 14.75
C ARG A 31 -11.37 2.51 13.24
N SER A 32 -12.22 3.31 12.60
CA SER A 32 -12.18 3.58 11.16
C SER A 32 -10.93 4.39 10.78
N TRP A 33 -10.60 5.42 11.56
CA TRP A 33 -9.40 6.23 11.35
C TRP A 33 -8.11 5.42 11.48
N LEU A 34 -7.97 4.65 12.56
CA LEU A 34 -6.77 3.85 12.82
C LEU A 34 -6.64 2.72 11.80
N CYS A 35 -7.72 2.01 11.49
CA CYS A 35 -7.70 0.93 10.50
C CYS A 35 -7.29 1.45 9.11
N CYS A 36 -7.94 2.51 8.64
CA CYS A 36 -7.65 3.10 7.33
C CYS A 36 -6.19 3.59 7.25
N SER A 37 -5.75 4.40 8.21
CA SER A 37 -4.38 4.93 8.22
C SER A 37 -3.32 3.82 8.22
N HIS A 38 -3.47 2.80 9.07
CA HIS A 38 -2.49 1.72 9.16
C HIS A 38 -2.51 0.80 7.94
N PHE A 39 -3.65 0.59 7.30
CA PHE A 39 -3.71 -0.13 6.04
C PHE A 39 -2.92 0.57 4.94
N PHE A 40 -3.14 1.88 4.76
CA PHE A 40 -2.40 2.68 3.76
C PHE A 40 -0.90 2.72 4.06
N LEU A 41 -0.52 2.94 5.32
CA LEU A 41 0.88 2.90 5.73
C LEU A 41 1.49 1.52 5.43
N GLY A 42 0.87 0.43 5.91
CA GLY A 42 1.35 -0.94 5.70
C GLY A 42 1.54 -1.30 4.23
N PHE A 43 0.61 -0.88 3.36
CA PHE A 43 0.74 -1.07 1.91
C PHE A 43 1.98 -0.37 1.33
N PHE A 44 2.24 0.89 1.69
CA PHE A 44 3.43 1.60 1.21
C PHE A 44 4.73 1.07 1.81
N PHE A 45 4.71 0.56 3.05
CA PHE A 45 5.84 -0.18 3.61
C PHE A 45 6.15 -1.44 2.79
N LEU A 46 5.14 -2.16 2.31
CA LEU A 46 5.33 -3.34 1.44
C LEU A 46 5.94 -2.95 0.09
N ILE A 47 5.43 -1.89 -0.55
CA ILE A 47 6.02 -1.36 -1.80
C ILE A 47 7.48 -0.98 -1.59
N GLY A 48 7.77 -0.23 -0.51
CA GLY A 48 9.13 0.15 -0.14
C GLY A 48 10.02 -1.07 0.09
N HIS A 49 9.51 -2.08 0.79
CA HIS A 49 10.22 -3.33 1.01
C HIS A 49 10.60 -4.04 -0.30
N TRP A 50 9.66 -4.24 -1.22
CA TRP A 50 9.96 -4.89 -2.50
C TRP A 50 10.95 -4.11 -3.35
N TRP A 51 10.74 -2.79 -3.46
CA TRP A 51 11.64 -1.90 -4.18
C TRP A 51 13.07 -1.98 -3.63
N HIS A 52 13.24 -1.79 -2.32
CA HIS A 52 14.56 -1.78 -1.69
C HIS A 52 15.20 -3.17 -1.68
N SER A 53 14.43 -4.24 -1.49
CA SER A 53 14.96 -5.62 -1.51
C SER A 53 15.44 -6.02 -2.91
N GLY A 54 14.67 -5.69 -3.95
CA GLY A 54 15.08 -5.92 -5.34
C GLY A 54 16.34 -5.14 -5.69
N ARG A 55 16.38 -3.84 -5.36
CA ARG A 55 17.55 -2.99 -5.60
C ARG A 55 18.79 -3.45 -4.83
N ALA A 56 18.64 -3.83 -3.55
CA ALA A 56 19.75 -4.32 -2.73
C ALA A 56 20.35 -5.60 -3.33
N ARG A 57 19.50 -6.53 -3.80
CA ARG A 57 19.97 -7.75 -4.48
C ARG A 57 20.67 -7.45 -5.80
N ALA A 58 20.12 -6.57 -6.63
CA ALA A 58 20.76 -6.16 -7.88
C ALA A 58 22.12 -5.49 -7.64
N ALA A 59 22.23 -4.67 -6.60
CA ALA A 59 23.48 -4.00 -6.23
C ALA A 59 24.52 -4.98 -5.69
N ALA A 60 24.12 -5.94 -4.85
CA ALA A 60 24.99 -7.00 -4.37
C ALA A 60 25.52 -7.90 -5.50
N ALA A 61 24.72 -8.09 -6.56
CA ALA A 61 25.12 -8.82 -7.75
C ALA A 61 25.78 -7.95 -8.85
N GLY A 62 25.88 -6.63 -8.64
CA GLY A 62 26.63 -5.71 -9.49
C GLY A 62 25.98 -5.27 -10.81
N PHE A 63 24.66 -5.39 -10.95
CA PHE A 63 23.92 -5.03 -12.18
C PHE A 63 22.80 -3.99 -11.95
N GLU A 64 22.77 -3.31 -10.79
CA GLU A 64 21.76 -2.30 -10.47
C GLU A 64 21.81 -1.06 -11.37
N LYS A 65 22.92 -0.85 -12.08
CA LYS A 65 23.15 0.26 -13.02
C LYS A 65 22.90 -0.11 -14.48
N GLY A 66 22.41 -1.33 -14.75
CA GLY A 66 22.11 -1.82 -16.09
C GLY A 66 23.02 -2.96 -16.53
N ILE A 67 22.78 -3.44 -17.75
CA ILE A 67 23.44 -4.62 -18.33
C ILE A 67 24.78 -4.22 -18.97
N ASN A 68 25.81 -5.05 -18.78
CA ASN A 68 27.08 -4.90 -19.48
C ASN A 68 26.93 -5.37 -20.94
N ARG A 69 27.10 -4.44 -21.89
CA ARG A 69 27.01 -4.72 -23.34
C ARG A 69 28.04 -5.74 -23.85
N ALA A 70 29.17 -5.91 -23.17
CA ALA A 70 30.20 -6.88 -23.55
C ALA A 70 29.94 -8.28 -22.99
N ASN A 71 29.05 -8.42 -22.00
CA ASN A 71 28.78 -9.68 -21.32
C ASN A 71 27.31 -9.78 -20.93
N GLU A 72 26.43 -9.69 -21.92
CA GLU A 72 24.98 -9.80 -21.73
C GLU A 72 24.60 -11.27 -21.46
N PRO A 73 24.04 -11.62 -20.28
CA PRO A 73 23.84 -13.01 -19.90
C PRO A 73 22.93 -13.80 -20.84
N VAL A 74 21.88 -13.18 -21.38
CA VAL A 74 20.90 -13.85 -22.25
C VAL A 74 21.54 -14.36 -23.55
N LEU A 75 22.57 -13.69 -24.07
CA LEU A 75 23.28 -14.11 -25.30
C LEU A 75 24.07 -15.42 -25.15
N SER A 76 24.32 -15.85 -23.91
CA SER A 76 25.00 -17.13 -23.61
C SER A 76 24.03 -18.29 -23.33
N MET A 77 22.72 -18.02 -23.33
CA MET A 77 21.68 -19.02 -23.12
C MET A 77 21.24 -19.63 -24.45
N ARG A 78 20.73 -20.86 -24.42
CA ARG A 78 20.08 -21.45 -25.60
C ARG A 78 18.75 -20.75 -25.89
N PRO A 79 18.32 -20.66 -27.15
CA PRO A 79 16.95 -20.29 -27.49
C PRO A 79 15.95 -21.19 -26.74
N ILE A 80 14.80 -20.63 -26.42
CA ILE A 80 13.75 -21.36 -25.67
C ILE A 80 12.94 -22.28 -26.61
N ASP A 81 13.08 -22.10 -27.92
CA ASP A 81 12.44 -22.82 -29.01
C ASP A 81 13.40 -23.76 -29.78
#